data_AF-A0A0M8WA34-F1
#
_entry.id   AF-A0A0M8WA34-F1
#
_cell.length_a   1.000
_cell.length_b   1.000
_cell.length_c   1.000
_cell.angle_alpha   90.00
_cell.angle_beta   90.00
_cell.angle_gamma   90.00
#
_symmetry.space_group_name_H-M   'P 1'
#
loop_
_entity.id
_entity.type
_entity.pdbx_description
1 polymer ?
#
loop_
_entity_poly.entity_id
_entity_poly.type
_entity_poly.pdbx_seq_one_letter_code
_entity_poly.pdbx_strand_id
1 'polypeptide(L)'
;MFGTKAALGYTVDSSTQITAVAPSGTGTVAVTVKNPSGTSNAVSYAYAAQPSLTTVSPSQGPSSGGTTVILTGTGLTGATAVTFGSTPATSYTVNSPTQITAVAPAGTSAVPVTVTTPGGTTGPVYFFYLNAPTVTTVSPSQGPSSGATTVVLSGANLTGATAVTFGSTPATSYTVNSATQITAVAPAGAGSVAVTVTGPGGISNSVIYTYVTSPVLSSLTPAQGPTDAGAGVTLTGSGLATTIAVHFGAAPAAFNVLSDTTVAAIAPAGAPGPVSVNVTTIGGTSSSLTYTRVAAPLI
;
A
#
# COMPACT_ATOMS: atom_id res chain seq x y z
N MET A 1 -28.42 53.11 1.54
CA MET A 1 -27.62 53.06 0.29
C MET A 1 -26.23 52.57 0.64
N PHE A 2 -25.63 51.74 -0.19
CA PHE A 2 -24.22 51.30 -0.13
C PHE A 2 -23.50 51.86 -1.36
N GLY A 3 -22.86 53.01 -1.21
CA GLY A 3 -22.39 53.82 -2.32
C GLY A 3 -23.56 54.28 -3.18
N THR A 4 -23.53 53.97 -4.47
CA THR A 4 -24.61 54.28 -5.42
C THR A 4 -25.70 53.19 -5.48
N LYS A 5 -25.51 52.03 -4.82
CA LYS A 5 -26.45 50.91 -4.84
C LYS A 5 -27.43 50.97 -3.66
N ALA A 6 -28.70 50.65 -3.90
CA ALA A 6 -29.65 50.45 -2.82
C ALA A 6 -29.32 49.16 -2.03
N ALA A 7 -29.74 49.10 -0.76
CA ALA A 7 -29.71 47.86 0.01
C ALA A 7 -30.67 46.84 -0.62
N LEU A 8 -30.39 45.54 -0.51
CA LEU A 8 -31.29 44.48 -1.02
C LEU A 8 -32.58 44.40 -0.19
N GLY A 9 -32.49 44.81 1.07
CA GLY A 9 -33.61 44.93 2.00
C GLY A 9 -33.14 45.66 3.25
N TYR A 10 -34.08 46.20 4.02
CA TYR A 10 -33.79 46.78 5.32
C TYR A 10 -35.01 46.71 6.24
N THR A 11 -34.75 46.70 7.55
CA THR A 11 -35.72 46.79 8.63
C THR A 11 -35.31 47.95 9.53
N VAL A 12 -36.27 48.79 9.91
CA VAL A 12 -36.06 49.83 10.93
C VAL A 12 -36.44 49.21 12.27
N ASP A 13 -35.43 48.87 13.07
CA ASP A 13 -35.63 48.17 14.34
C ASP A 13 -36.02 49.14 15.45
N SER A 14 -35.50 50.37 15.40
CA SER A 14 -35.85 51.46 16.31
C SER A 14 -35.50 52.84 15.70
N SER A 15 -35.72 53.92 16.45
CA SER A 15 -35.30 55.27 16.05
C SER A 15 -33.78 55.42 15.92
N THR A 16 -32.99 54.48 16.43
CA THR A 16 -31.52 54.53 16.42
C THR A 16 -30.87 53.33 15.71
N GLN A 17 -31.67 52.39 15.18
CA GLN A 17 -31.15 51.16 14.58
C GLN A 17 -31.90 50.76 13.31
N ILE A 18 -31.13 50.48 12.27
CA ILE A 18 -31.59 49.91 11.01
C ILE A 18 -30.73 48.68 10.70
N THR A 19 -31.37 47.55 10.47
CA THR A 19 -30.74 46.36 9.91
C THR A 19 -30.90 46.39 8.40
N ALA A 20 -29.81 46.27 7.64
CA ALA A 20 -29.85 46.30 6.18
C ALA A 20 -29.01 45.19 5.56
N VAL A 21 -29.49 44.62 4.45
CA VAL A 21 -28.77 43.62 3.67
C VAL A 21 -27.96 44.33 2.60
N ALA A 22 -26.63 44.25 2.72
CA ALA A 22 -25.71 44.84 1.75
C ALA A 22 -25.87 44.18 0.36
N PRO A 23 -25.91 44.96 -0.74
CA PRO A 23 -25.90 44.42 -2.09
C PRO A 23 -24.51 43.89 -2.47
N SER A 24 -24.37 43.23 -3.62
CA SER A 24 -23.04 42.85 -4.12
C SER A 24 -22.19 44.07 -4.48
N GLY A 25 -20.92 44.05 -4.09
CA GLY A 25 -19.98 45.15 -4.34
C GLY A 25 -18.52 44.75 -4.09
N THR A 26 -17.61 45.68 -4.37
CA THR A 26 -16.16 45.55 -4.15
C THR A 26 -15.62 46.83 -3.53
N GLY A 27 -14.48 46.72 -2.84
CA GLY A 27 -13.81 47.86 -2.20
C GLY A 27 -14.60 48.45 -1.05
N THR A 28 -14.29 49.71 -0.71
CA THR A 28 -14.95 50.45 0.36
C THR A 28 -15.97 51.43 -0.21
N VAL A 29 -17.20 51.40 0.31
CA VAL A 29 -18.28 52.30 -0.07
C VAL A 29 -18.80 53.09 1.12
N ALA A 30 -19.39 54.25 0.85
CA ALA A 30 -20.09 55.05 1.82
C ALA A 30 -21.52 54.53 2.04
N VAL A 31 -21.90 54.23 3.26
CA VAL A 31 -23.26 53.86 3.66
C VAL A 31 -23.99 55.07 4.18
N THR A 32 -25.16 55.33 3.62
CA THR A 32 -26.04 56.43 4.01
C THR A 32 -27.49 55.97 4.13
N VAL A 33 -28.26 56.64 4.97
CA VAL A 33 -29.71 56.49 5.10
C VAL A 33 -30.36 57.74 4.52
N LYS A 34 -31.41 57.57 3.71
CA LYS A 34 -32.16 58.68 3.12
C LYS A 34 -33.61 58.61 3.60
N ASN A 35 -34.09 59.72 4.15
CA ASN A 35 -35.49 59.93 4.52
C ASN A 35 -36.05 61.18 3.80
N PRO A 36 -37.33 61.53 3.95
CA PRO A 36 -37.88 62.74 3.31
C PRO A 36 -37.20 64.05 3.74
N SER A 37 -36.59 64.08 4.92
CA SER A 37 -35.91 65.25 5.48
C SER A 37 -34.47 65.41 4.98
N GLY A 38 -33.88 64.38 4.37
CA GLY A 38 -32.54 64.43 3.81
C GLY A 38 -31.78 63.10 3.84
N THR A 39 -30.47 63.19 3.65
CA THR A 39 -29.53 62.06 3.71
C THR A 39 -28.67 62.19 4.97
N SER A 40 -28.45 61.08 5.68
CA SER A 40 -27.56 61.03 6.85
C SER A 40 -26.11 61.36 6.50
N ASN A 41 -25.25 61.46 7.52
CA ASN A 41 -23.81 61.32 7.35
C ASN A 41 -23.48 59.94 6.73
N ALA A 42 -22.28 59.84 6.15
CA ALA A 42 -21.76 58.60 5.59
C ALA A 42 -20.93 57.81 6.60
N VAL A 43 -21.08 56.49 6.58
CA VAL A 43 -20.24 55.54 7.33
C VAL A 43 -19.56 54.59 6.34
N SER A 44 -18.30 54.22 6.57
CA SER A 44 -17.56 53.32 5.69
C SER A 44 -18.07 51.89 5.80
N TYR A 45 -18.26 51.22 4.67
CA TYR A 45 -18.49 49.78 4.59
C TYR A 45 -17.51 49.16 3.58
N ALA A 46 -16.71 48.20 4.04
CA ALA A 46 -15.76 47.49 3.18
C ALA A 46 -16.33 46.13 2.79
N TYR A 47 -16.44 45.88 1.49
CA TYR A 47 -16.75 44.55 0.97
C TYR A 47 -15.54 43.63 1.14
N ALA A 48 -15.76 42.46 1.73
CA ALA A 48 -14.75 41.41 1.75
C ALA A 48 -14.45 40.96 0.31
N ALA A 49 -13.18 40.94 -0.06
CA ALA A 49 -12.75 40.49 -1.37
C ALA A 49 -12.99 38.98 -1.53
N GLN A 50 -13.36 38.55 -2.73
CA GLN A 50 -13.50 37.13 -3.03
C GLN A 50 -12.13 36.44 -2.85
N PRO A 51 -12.06 35.34 -2.09
CA PRO A 51 -10.81 34.61 -1.90
C PRO A 51 -10.40 33.87 -3.19
N SER A 52 -9.14 33.48 -3.30
CA SER A 52 -8.67 32.58 -4.36
C SER A 52 -7.85 31.43 -3.81
N LEU A 53 -7.94 30.25 -4.43
CA LEU A 53 -6.99 29.15 -4.22
C LEU A 53 -6.10 29.04 -5.45
N THR A 54 -4.83 28.73 -5.21
CA THR A 54 -3.83 28.47 -6.25
C THR A 54 -3.37 27.02 -6.25
N THR A 55 -3.20 26.40 -5.08
CA THR A 55 -2.74 25.01 -4.98
C THR A 55 -3.35 24.24 -3.82
N VAL A 56 -3.36 22.92 -3.96
CA VAL A 56 -3.55 21.93 -2.89
C VAL A 56 -2.35 20.98 -2.92
N SER A 57 -1.68 20.78 -1.78
CA SER A 57 -0.50 19.93 -1.69
C SER A 57 -0.50 19.06 -0.42
N PRO A 58 -0.38 17.73 -0.53
CA PRO A 58 -0.37 16.95 -1.77
C PRO A 58 -1.72 17.07 -2.52
N SER A 59 -1.68 16.95 -3.85
CA SER A 59 -2.87 17.02 -4.71
C SER A 59 -3.60 15.68 -4.86
N GLN A 60 -3.16 14.64 -4.14
CA GLN A 60 -3.71 13.30 -4.23
C GLN A 60 -3.54 12.55 -2.91
N GLY A 61 -4.38 11.54 -2.69
CA GLY A 61 -4.30 10.68 -1.52
C GLY A 61 -5.32 9.53 -1.52
N PRO A 62 -5.36 8.71 -0.47
CA PRO A 62 -6.23 7.54 -0.39
C PRO A 62 -7.72 7.90 -0.48
N SER A 63 -8.49 7.10 -1.21
CA SER A 63 -9.96 7.16 -1.26
C SER A 63 -10.63 6.98 0.11
N SER A 64 -9.94 6.37 1.08
CA SER A 64 -10.38 6.32 2.48
C SER A 64 -10.31 7.67 3.21
N GLY A 65 -9.72 8.70 2.60
CA GLY A 65 -9.50 10.01 3.22
C GLY A 65 -8.33 10.03 4.19
N GLY A 66 -8.26 11.11 4.98
CA GLY A 66 -7.26 11.31 6.04
C GLY A 66 -5.97 12.00 5.57
N THR A 67 -5.86 12.37 4.29
CA THR A 67 -4.71 13.12 3.79
C THR A 67 -4.76 14.55 4.31
N THR A 68 -3.76 14.95 5.11
CA THR A 68 -3.52 16.35 5.45
C THR A 68 -2.95 17.07 4.24
N VAL A 69 -3.63 18.11 3.79
CA VAL A 69 -3.24 18.96 2.67
C VAL A 69 -3.06 20.41 3.10
N ILE A 70 -2.15 21.10 2.41
CA ILE A 70 -1.95 22.53 2.48
C ILE A 70 -2.62 23.17 1.27
N LEU A 71 -3.60 24.02 1.53
CA LEU A 71 -4.26 24.88 0.56
C LEU A 71 -3.56 26.23 0.55
N THR A 72 -3.04 26.64 -0.61
CA THR A 72 -2.40 27.96 -0.78
C THR A 72 -3.30 28.86 -1.62
N GLY A 73 -3.35 30.15 -1.29
CA GLY A 73 -4.25 31.09 -1.94
C GLY A 73 -4.11 32.53 -1.44
N THR A 74 -5.19 33.31 -1.57
CA THR A 74 -5.32 34.68 -1.05
C THR A 74 -6.69 34.89 -0.43
N GLY A 75 -6.76 35.79 0.55
CA GLY A 75 -8.03 36.16 1.20
C GLY A 75 -8.65 35.05 2.04
N LEU A 76 -7.85 34.08 2.53
CA LEU A 76 -8.33 32.89 3.23
C LEU A 76 -8.70 33.14 4.71
N THR A 77 -8.46 34.35 5.23
CA THR A 77 -8.84 34.72 6.59
C THR A 77 -10.35 34.58 6.81
N GLY A 78 -10.74 34.01 7.96
CA GLY A 78 -12.14 33.86 8.31
C GLY A 78 -12.87 32.79 7.49
N ALA A 79 -12.15 31.82 6.91
CA ALA A 79 -12.76 30.70 6.22
C ALA A 79 -13.79 29.97 7.09
N THR A 80 -15.01 29.87 6.59
CA THR A 80 -16.16 29.25 7.26
C THR A 80 -16.44 27.84 6.75
N ALA A 81 -15.87 27.46 5.60
CA ALA A 81 -15.93 26.10 5.09
C ALA A 81 -14.72 25.78 4.20
N VAL A 82 -14.30 24.52 4.25
CA VAL A 82 -13.41 23.89 3.27
C VAL A 82 -14.12 22.64 2.78
N THR A 83 -14.28 22.47 1.47
CA THR A 83 -15.01 21.34 0.89
C THR A 83 -14.19 20.65 -0.18
N PHE A 84 -14.33 19.32 -0.26
CA PHE A 84 -13.78 18.44 -1.28
C PHE A 84 -14.97 17.85 -2.05
N GLY A 85 -15.27 18.43 -3.21
CA GLY A 85 -16.53 18.20 -3.91
C GLY A 85 -17.70 18.72 -3.07
N SER A 86 -18.67 17.85 -2.81
CA SER A 86 -19.80 18.14 -1.92
C SER A 86 -19.53 17.84 -0.44
N THR A 87 -18.39 17.24 -0.11
CA THR A 87 -18.11 16.74 1.23
C THR A 87 -17.21 17.74 2.00
N PRO A 88 -17.61 18.19 3.19
CA PRO A 88 -16.75 19.03 4.03
C PRO A 88 -15.42 18.33 4.36
N ALA A 89 -14.35 19.12 4.49
CA ALA A 89 -13.11 18.64 5.09
C ALA A 89 -13.40 18.09 6.49
N THR A 90 -12.73 17.00 6.87
CA THR A 90 -12.92 16.39 8.21
C THR A 90 -12.46 17.33 9.33
N SER A 91 -11.44 18.14 9.04
CA SER A 91 -11.02 19.28 9.84
C SER A 91 -10.23 20.26 8.97
N TYR A 92 -10.13 21.51 9.40
CA TYR A 92 -9.19 22.47 8.82
C TYR A 92 -8.76 23.51 9.84
N THR A 93 -7.63 24.17 9.57
CA THR A 93 -7.07 25.26 10.36
C THR A 93 -6.62 26.35 9.40
N VAL A 94 -7.10 27.58 9.63
CA VAL A 94 -6.62 28.76 8.90
C VAL A 94 -5.28 29.17 9.50
N ASN A 95 -4.19 28.92 8.78
CA ASN A 95 -2.84 29.21 9.27
C ASN A 95 -2.48 30.69 9.04
N SER A 96 -2.91 31.24 7.90
CA SER A 96 -2.64 32.62 7.52
C SER A 96 -3.66 33.10 6.46
N PRO A 97 -3.63 34.38 6.07
CA PRO A 97 -4.46 34.87 4.95
C PRO A 97 -4.20 34.18 3.61
N THR A 98 -3.12 33.40 3.48
CA THR A 98 -2.71 32.73 2.24
C THR A 98 -2.59 31.21 2.38
N GLN A 99 -2.85 30.65 3.56
CA GLN A 99 -2.67 29.22 3.80
C GLN A 99 -3.71 28.62 4.75
N ILE A 100 -4.25 27.46 4.38
CA ILE A 100 -5.10 26.61 5.21
C ILE A 100 -4.53 25.19 5.22
N THR A 101 -4.46 24.57 6.39
CA THR A 101 -4.23 23.14 6.55
C THR A 101 -5.57 22.45 6.67
N ALA A 102 -5.88 21.48 5.82
CA ALA A 102 -7.15 20.76 5.83
C ALA A 102 -6.93 19.24 5.74
N VAL A 103 -7.84 18.45 6.28
CA VAL A 103 -7.79 16.99 6.20
C VAL A 103 -8.88 16.50 5.26
N ALA A 104 -8.47 15.89 4.14
CA ALA A 104 -9.36 15.39 3.11
C ALA A 104 -10.30 14.30 3.68
N PRO A 105 -11.61 14.36 3.41
CA PRO A 105 -12.55 13.32 3.78
C PRO A 105 -12.37 12.07 2.91
N ALA A 106 -13.10 11.00 3.21
CA ALA A 106 -13.23 9.87 2.29
C ALA A 106 -13.93 10.33 1.00
N GLY A 107 -13.50 9.78 -0.14
CA GLY A 107 -14.00 10.20 -1.44
C GLY A 107 -13.50 9.32 -2.58
N THR A 108 -13.93 9.66 -3.79
CA THR A 108 -13.62 8.92 -5.02
C THR A 108 -13.33 9.88 -6.16
N SER A 109 -12.47 9.47 -7.09
CA SER A 109 -12.12 10.25 -8.30
C SER A 109 -11.48 11.60 -7.98
N ALA A 110 -11.35 12.45 -9.01
CA ALA A 110 -10.95 13.84 -8.83
C ALA A 110 -12.13 14.67 -8.32
N VAL A 111 -11.91 15.50 -7.29
CA VAL A 111 -12.92 16.44 -6.78
C VAL A 111 -12.38 17.87 -6.73
N PRO A 112 -13.22 18.88 -6.97
CA PRO A 112 -12.84 20.27 -6.75
C PRO A 112 -12.72 20.56 -5.25
N VAL A 113 -11.67 21.24 -4.85
CA VAL A 113 -11.47 21.74 -3.48
C VAL A 113 -11.72 23.24 -3.48
N THR A 114 -12.61 23.68 -2.60
CA THR A 114 -12.96 25.10 -2.46
C THR A 114 -12.94 25.53 -1.00
N VAL A 115 -12.68 26.82 -0.79
CA VAL A 115 -12.77 27.48 0.51
C VAL A 115 -13.84 28.56 0.43
N THR A 116 -14.70 28.63 1.43
CA THR A 116 -15.69 29.71 1.57
C THR A 116 -15.26 30.64 2.70
N THR A 117 -15.26 31.94 2.41
CA THR A 117 -15.06 33.02 3.39
C THR A 117 -16.26 33.99 3.30
N PRO A 118 -16.37 34.99 4.18
CA PRO A 118 -17.40 36.03 4.05
C PRO A 118 -17.34 36.81 2.72
N GLY A 119 -16.19 36.82 2.04
CA GLY A 119 -16.04 37.42 0.71
C GLY A 119 -16.54 36.54 -0.44
N GLY A 120 -16.95 35.32 -0.16
CA GLY A 120 -17.45 34.34 -1.14
C GLY A 120 -16.64 33.05 -1.16
N THR A 121 -16.88 32.23 -2.18
CA THR A 121 -16.18 30.94 -2.38
C THR A 121 -15.07 31.12 -3.42
N THR A 122 -13.93 30.45 -3.19
CA THR A 122 -12.80 30.43 -4.12
C THR A 122 -13.15 29.73 -5.43
N GLY A 123 -12.35 29.97 -6.47
CA GLY A 123 -12.25 29.01 -7.58
C GLY A 123 -11.70 27.66 -7.09
N PRO A 124 -11.96 26.56 -7.82
CA PRO A 124 -11.52 25.23 -7.41
C PRO A 124 -10.06 24.96 -7.76
N VAL A 125 -9.35 24.30 -6.86
CA VAL A 125 -8.20 23.44 -7.18
C VAL A 125 -8.65 21.98 -7.13
N TYR A 126 -7.86 21.00 -7.56
CA TYR A 126 -8.31 19.60 -7.61
C TYR A 126 -7.51 18.68 -6.71
N PHE A 127 -8.21 17.80 -6.01
CA PHE A 127 -7.64 16.70 -5.25
C PHE A 127 -8.09 15.35 -5.84
N PHE A 128 -7.15 14.44 -6.03
CA PHE A 128 -7.37 13.13 -6.67
C PHE A 128 -7.37 12.01 -5.63
N TYR A 129 -8.52 11.36 -5.45
CA TYR A 129 -8.62 10.16 -4.62
C TYR A 129 -8.14 8.93 -5.39
N LEU A 130 -7.20 8.21 -4.79
CA LEU A 130 -6.58 7.01 -5.34
C LEU A 130 -7.03 5.77 -4.53
N ASN A 131 -7.37 4.71 -5.24
CA ASN A 131 -7.67 3.43 -4.62
C ASN A 131 -6.40 2.76 -4.13
N ALA A 132 -6.46 2.10 -2.97
CA ALA A 132 -5.37 1.25 -2.53
C ALA A 132 -5.14 0.11 -3.55
N PRO A 133 -3.91 -0.40 -3.65
CA PRO A 133 -3.64 -1.61 -4.42
C PRO A 133 -4.47 -2.78 -3.85
N THR A 134 -4.79 -3.76 -4.67
CA THR A 134 -5.38 -5.02 -4.21
C THR A 134 -4.48 -6.15 -4.68
N VAL A 135 -4.21 -7.12 -3.81
CA VAL A 135 -3.38 -8.28 -4.13
C VAL A 135 -4.25 -9.52 -4.00
N THR A 136 -4.39 -10.29 -5.06
CA THR A 136 -5.24 -11.49 -5.10
C THR A 136 -4.42 -12.76 -4.91
N THR A 137 -3.19 -12.81 -5.43
CA THR A 137 -2.33 -13.99 -5.32
C THR A 137 -0.86 -13.62 -5.19
N VAL A 138 -0.09 -14.55 -4.60
CA VAL A 138 1.37 -14.61 -4.64
C VAL A 138 1.77 -15.99 -5.17
N SER A 139 2.59 -16.04 -6.22
CA SER A 139 2.98 -17.30 -6.87
C SER A 139 4.48 -17.32 -7.21
N PRO A 140 5.25 -18.32 -6.74
CA PRO A 140 4.84 -19.36 -5.79
C PRO A 140 4.44 -18.78 -4.43
N SER A 141 3.53 -19.43 -3.72
CA SER A 141 3.07 -19.00 -2.39
C SER A 141 3.97 -19.47 -1.25
N GLN A 142 5.05 -20.17 -1.56
CA GLN A 142 6.02 -20.67 -0.60
C GLN A 142 7.43 -20.66 -1.19
N GLY A 143 8.43 -20.73 -0.32
CA GLY A 143 9.84 -20.89 -0.72
C GLY A 143 10.77 -21.00 0.49
N PRO A 144 12.09 -21.15 0.27
CA PRO A 144 13.06 -21.36 1.33
C PRO A 144 13.08 -20.24 2.38
N SER A 145 13.30 -20.59 3.65
CA SER A 145 13.50 -19.62 4.74
C SER A 145 14.71 -18.70 4.53
N SER A 146 15.65 -19.09 3.67
CA SER A 146 16.77 -18.24 3.24
C SER A 146 16.34 -17.12 2.27
N GLY A 147 15.10 -17.12 1.77
CA GLY A 147 14.57 -16.12 0.85
C GLY A 147 14.97 -16.36 -0.61
N ALA A 148 15.18 -15.27 -1.35
CA ALA A 148 15.60 -15.24 -2.75
C ALA A 148 14.62 -15.86 -3.76
N THR A 149 13.42 -16.27 -3.31
CA THR A 149 12.38 -16.75 -4.21
C THR A 149 11.76 -15.59 -4.97
N THR A 150 11.87 -15.60 -6.29
CA THR A 150 11.13 -14.68 -7.15
C THR A 150 9.66 -15.10 -7.20
N VAL A 151 8.77 -14.21 -6.79
CA VAL A 151 7.32 -14.40 -6.81
C VAL A 151 6.65 -13.39 -7.73
N VAL A 152 5.49 -13.76 -8.24
CA VAL A 152 4.57 -12.91 -8.98
C VAL A 152 3.36 -12.63 -8.11
N LEU A 153 3.14 -11.35 -7.82
CA LEU A 153 1.94 -10.83 -7.20
C LEU A 153 0.95 -10.43 -8.29
N SER A 154 -0.27 -10.97 -8.23
CA SER A 154 -1.37 -10.55 -9.12
C SER A 154 -2.39 -9.72 -8.36
N GLY A 155 -3.05 -8.79 -9.03
CA GLY A 155 -3.95 -7.87 -8.36
C GLY A 155 -4.54 -6.78 -9.25
N ALA A 156 -4.88 -5.64 -8.64
CA ALA A 156 -5.31 -4.43 -9.33
C ALA A 156 -4.75 -3.17 -8.64
N ASN A 157 -4.69 -2.06 -9.38
CA ASN A 157 -4.13 -0.78 -8.93
C ASN A 157 -2.67 -0.91 -8.45
N LEU A 158 -1.89 -1.80 -9.07
CA LEU A 158 -0.49 -2.01 -8.73
C LEU A 158 0.44 -0.98 -9.39
N THR A 159 -0.06 -0.19 -10.34
CA THR A 159 0.69 0.91 -10.94
C THR A 159 1.08 1.92 -9.88
N GLY A 160 2.36 2.30 -9.84
CA GLY A 160 2.88 3.25 -8.87
C GLY A 160 3.09 2.68 -7.46
N ALA A 161 3.07 1.35 -7.29
CA ALA A 161 3.52 0.72 -6.05
C ALA A 161 4.90 1.26 -5.64
N THR A 162 5.03 1.62 -4.36
CA THR A 162 6.23 2.19 -3.76
C THR A 162 6.91 1.23 -2.79
N ALA A 163 6.23 0.16 -2.36
CA ALA A 163 6.84 -0.92 -1.60
C ALA A 163 6.09 -2.24 -1.77
N VAL A 164 6.83 -3.35 -1.61
CA VAL A 164 6.30 -4.69 -1.40
C VAL A 164 6.92 -5.21 -0.10
N THR A 165 6.11 -5.75 0.81
CA THR A 165 6.57 -6.25 2.11
C THR A 165 6.08 -7.66 2.38
N PHE A 166 6.94 -8.49 2.96
CA PHE A 166 6.67 -9.84 3.44
C PHE A 166 6.69 -9.80 4.98
N GLY A 167 5.51 -9.74 5.59
CA GLY A 167 5.36 -9.38 7.00
C GLY A 167 5.85 -7.95 7.23
N SER A 168 6.80 -7.79 8.15
CA SER A 168 7.46 -6.51 8.41
C SER A 168 8.71 -6.26 7.55
N THR A 169 9.13 -7.22 6.73
CA THR A 169 10.39 -7.14 5.99
C THR A 169 10.13 -6.74 4.54
N PRO A 170 10.77 -5.67 4.02
CA PRO A 170 10.67 -5.32 2.60
C PRO A 170 11.16 -6.45 1.69
N ALA A 171 10.52 -6.58 0.53
CA ALA A 171 11.07 -7.39 -0.56
C ALA A 171 12.49 -6.94 -0.88
N THR A 172 13.40 -7.87 -1.20
CA THR A 172 14.80 -7.52 -1.52
C THR A 172 14.89 -6.73 -2.83
N SER A 173 13.96 -6.99 -3.76
CA SER A 173 13.69 -6.17 -4.93
C SER A 173 12.27 -6.41 -5.43
N TYR A 174 11.75 -5.50 -6.23
CA TYR A 174 10.52 -5.72 -6.98
C TYR A 174 10.49 -4.87 -8.26
N THR A 175 9.68 -5.30 -9.22
CA THR A 175 9.42 -4.63 -10.48
C THR A 175 7.91 -4.59 -10.70
N VAL A 176 7.37 -3.39 -10.91
CA VAL A 176 5.97 -3.24 -11.33
C VAL A 176 5.88 -3.56 -12.82
N ASN A 177 5.32 -4.71 -13.18
CA ASN A 177 5.21 -5.14 -14.57
C ASN A 177 4.01 -4.48 -15.27
N SER A 178 2.90 -4.31 -14.54
CA SER A 178 1.68 -3.69 -15.05
C SER A 178 0.77 -3.25 -13.90
N ALA A 179 -0.41 -2.70 -14.23
CA ALA A 179 -1.44 -2.37 -13.24
C ALA A 179 -1.98 -3.58 -12.46
N THR A 180 -1.72 -4.80 -12.95
CA THR A 180 -2.24 -6.05 -12.38
C THR A 180 -1.16 -7.05 -11.96
N GLN A 181 0.13 -6.73 -12.15
CA GLN A 181 1.21 -7.66 -11.83
C GLN A 181 2.48 -6.96 -11.31
N ILE A 182 3.06 -7.52 -10.25
CA ILE A 182 4.39 -7.17 -9.71
C ILE A 182 5.22 -8.44 -9.58
N THR A 183 6.47 -8.42 -10.05
CA THR A 183 7.48 -9.42 -9.74
C THR A 183 8.26 -8.93 -8.52
N ALA A 184 8.34 -9.72 -7.46
CA ALA A 184 9.09 -9.38 -6.25
C ALA A 184 10.00 -10.53 -5.82
N VAL A 185 11.09 -10.23 -5.11
CA VAL A 185 11.98 -11.24 -4.55
C VAL A 185 11.77 -11.29 -3.04
N ALA A 186 11.36 -12.46 -2.55
CA ALA A 186 11.10 -12.69 -1.14
C ALA A 186 12.39 -12.54 -0.32
N PRO A 187 12.36 -11.78 0.79
CA PRO A 187 13.50 -11.70 1.72
C PRO A 187 13.63 -12.99 2.50
N ALA A 188 14.74 -13.16 3.24
CA ALA A 188 14.85 -14.23 4.23
C ALA A 188 13.79 -14.05 5.33
N GLY A 189 13.24 -15.15 5.83
CA GLY A 189 12.12 -15.14 6.78
C GLY A 189 11.78 -16.51 7.33
N ALA A 190 10.75 -16.57 8.17
CA ALA A 190 10.28 -17.80 8.80
C ALA A 190 8.75 -17.80 8.94
N GLY A 191 8.16 -19.00 8.94
CA GLY A 191 6.72 -19.20 9.09
C GLY A 191 5.90 -18.61 7.93
N SER A 192 4.60 -18.44 8.18
CA SER A 192 3.69 -17.80 7.24
C SER A 192 3.60 -16.30 7.51
N VAL A 193 3.80 -15.48 6.48
CA VAL A 193 3.75 -14.02 6.56
C VAL A 193 2.71 -13.45 5.60
N ALA A 194 2.13 -12.32 5.98
CA ALA A 194 1.27 -11.52 5.10
C ALA A 194 2.13 -10.74 4.09
N VAL A 195 1.84 -10.86 2.80
CA VAL A 195 2.44 -10.06 1.75
C VAL A 195 1.50 -8.92 1.38
N THR A 196 2.02 -7.69 1.40
CA THR A 196 1.26 -6.47 1.09
C THR A 196 2.03 -5.60 0.10
N VAL A 197 1.29 -4.77 -0.64
CA VAL A 197 1.83 -3.77 -1.56
C VAL A 197 1.36 -2.40 -1.09
N THR A 198 2.29 -1.45 -0.99
CA THR A 198 2.01 -0.05 -0.68
C THR A 198 2.05 0.78 -1.95
N GLY A 199 1.06 1.65 -2.13
CA GLY A 199 1.04 2.63 -3.20
C GLY A 199 0.46 3.97 -2.74
N PRO A 200 0.35 4.96 -3.64
CA PRO A 200 -0.18 6.29 -3.31
C PRO A 200 -1.63 6.28 -2.77
N GLY A 201 -2.41 5.27 -3.12
CA GLY A 201 -3.77 5.07 -2.60
C GLY A 201 -3.84 4.35 -1.25
N GLY A 202 -2.71 3.99 -0.65
CA GLY A 202 -2.62 3.28 0.63
C GLY A 202 -1.97 1.90 0.53
N ILE A 203 -2.16 1.10 1.59
CA ILE A 203 -1.66 -0.28 1.68
C ILE A 203 -2.76 -1.24 1.19
N SER A 204 -2.37 -2.27 0.45
CA SER A 204 -3.28 -3.30 -0.02
C SER A 204 -3.83 -4.19 1.09
N ASN A 205 -4.81 -5.02 0.74
CA ASN A 205 -5.06 -6.25 1.50
C ASN A 205 -3.83 -7.18 1.46
N SER A 206 -3.84 -8.26 2.23
CA SER A 206 -2.76 -9.24 2.26
C SER A 206 -3.11 -10.55 1.57
N VAL A 207 -2.06 -11.22 1.09
CA VAL A 207 -2.04 -12.65 0.73
C VAL A 207 -0.97 -13.35 1.57
N ILE A 208 -1.00 -14.67 1.71
CA ILE A 208 -0.04 -15.40 2.56
C ILE A 208 1.10 -15.98 1.73
N TYR A 209 2.33 -15.78 2.22
CA TYR A 209 3.53 -16.45 1.74
C TYR A 209 4.16 -17.26 2.89
N THR A 210 4.54 -18.52 2.63
CA THR A 210 5.12 -19.40 3.67
C THR A 210 6.58 -19.71 3.42
N TYR A 211 7.41 -19.41 4.41
CA TYR A 211 8.81 -19.80 4.44
C TYR A 211 8.95 -21.24 4.93
N VAL A 212 9.55 -22.08 4.10
CA VAL A 212 9.79 -23.49 4.37
C VAL A 212 11.27 -23.69 4.66
N THR A 213 11.59 -24.33 5.78
CA THR A 213 12.97 -24.65 6.14
C THR A 213 13.50 -25.79 5.29
N SER A 214 14.81 -25.82 5.04
CA SER A 214 15.46 -26.97 4.43
C SER A 214 15.14 -28.27 5.17
N PRO A 215 15.00 -29.40 4.46
CA PRO A 215 14.81 -30.70 5.09
C PRO A 215 16.06 -31.10 5.89
N VAL A 216 15.89 -32.00 6.84
CA VAL A 216 17.02 -32.59 7.59
C VAL A 216 16.99 -34.09 7.39
N LEU A 217 18.13 -34.67 7.00
CA LEU A 217 18.31 -36.12 7.03
C LEU A 217 18.97 -36.53 8.34
N SER A 218 18.44 -37.57 8.97
CA SER A 218 18.92 -38.12 10.24
C SER A 218 19.51 -39.52 10.10
N SER A 219 18.99 -40.36 9.21
CA SER A 219 19.58 -41.69 8.96
C SER A 219 19.28 -42.25 7.57
N LEU A 220 20.11 -43.22 7.15
CA LEU A 220 19.91 -44.05 5.96
C LEU A 220 19.86 -45.52 6.41
N THR A 221 18.82 -46.25 6.04
CA THR A 221 18.67 -47.66 6.40
C THR A 221 18.24 -48.50 5.20
N PRO A 222 19.10 -49.41 4.68
CA PRO A 222 20.51 -49.60 5.05
C PRO A 222 21.40 -48.40 4.65
N ALA A 223 22.50 -48.17 5.39
CA ALA A 223 23.49 -47.14 5.07
C ALA A 223 24.56 -47.60 4.05
N GLN A 224 24.47 -48.85 3.58
CA GLN A 224 25.39 -49.42 2.60
C GLN A 224 24.63 -50.37 1.68
N GLY A 225 25.17 -50.63 0.49
CA GLY A 225 24.63 -51.63 -0.43
C GLY A 225 25.51 -51.85 -1.66
N PRO A 226 25.05 -52.64 -2.64
CA PRO A 226 25.85 -53.02 -3.80
C PRO A 226 26.22 -51.82 -4.69
N THR A 227 27.21 -52.03 -5.56
CA THR A 227 27.57 -51.09 -6.63
C THR A 227 26.53 -51.02 -7.75
N ASP A 228 25.69 -52.04 -7.89
CA ASP A 228 24.60 -52.10 -8.87
C ASP A 228 23.40 -51.26 -8.42
N ALA A 229 22.56 -50.87 -9.39
CA ALA A 229 21.32 -50.16 -9.10
C ALA A 229 20.30 -51.08 -8.45
N GLY A 230 19.36 -50.52 -7.68
CA GLY A 230 18.17 -51.24 -7.21
C GLY A 230 18.10 -51.49 -5.72
N ALA A 231 19.15 -51.16 -4.95
CA ALA A 231 19.13 -51.30 -3.50
C ALA A 231 18.15 -50.31 -2.86
N GLY A 232 17.15 -50.81 -2.15
CA GLY A 232 16.22 -49.96 -1.40
C GLY A 232 16.86 -49.35 -0.16
N VAL A 233 16.72 -48.04 0.01
CA VAL A 233 17.23 -47.26 1.13
C VAL A 233 16.09 -46.45 1.72
N THR A 234 15.85 -46.59 3.03
CA THR A 234 14.92 -45.74 3.78
C THR A 234 15.68 -44.55 4.36
N LEU A 235 15.27 -43.34 3.98
CA LEU A 235 15.77 -42.08 4.47
C LEU A 235 14.83 -41.59 5.56
N THR A 236 15.35 -41.33 6.77
CA THR A 236 14.56 -40.72 7.85
C THR A 236 15.07 -39.34 8.21
N GLY A 237 14.18 -38.48 8.70
CA GLY A 237 14.50 -37.07 8.94
C GLY A 237 13.29 -36.22 9.34
N SER A 238 13.32 -34.95 8.96
CA SER A 238 12.22 -33.99 9.12
C SER A 238 12.06 -33.11 7.88
N GLY A 239 10.83 -32.65 7.60
CA GLY A 239 10.55 -31.78 6.45
C GLY A 239 10.60 -32.50 5.11
N LEU A 240 10.44 -33.83 5.10
CA LEU A 240 10.58 -34.66 3.91
C LEU A 240 9.28 -34.78 3.10
N ALA A 241 8.14 -34.28 3.59
CA ALA A 241 6.84 -34.44 2.93
C ALA A 241 6.78 -33.81 1.54
N THR A 242 7.62 -32.81 1.27
CA THR A 242 7.67 -32.07 -0.01
C THR A 242 8.92 -32.40 -0.82
N THR A 243 9.46 -33.60 -0.64
CA THR A 243 10.67 -34.05 -1.38
C THR A 243 10.39 -34.08 -2.88
N ILE A 244 11.23 -33.38 -3.64
CA ILE A 244 11.17 -33.32 -5.10
C ILE A 244 12.37 -34.00 -5.76
N ALA A 245 13.46 -34.21 -5.03
CA ALA A 245 14.61 -34.97 -5.51
C ALA A 245 15.36 -35.65 -4.37
N VAL A 246 15.92 -36.81 -4.68
CA VAL A 246 16.90 -37.53 -3.85
C VAL A 246 18.13 -37.79 -4.71
N HIS A 247 19.32 -37.47 -4.20
CA HIS A 247 20.58 -37.70 -4.93
C HIS A 247 21.54 -38.56 -4.13
N PHE A 248 22.26 -39.43 -4.82
CA PHE A 248 23.44 -40.15 -4.33
C PHE A 248 24.66 -39.62 -5.08
N GLY A 249 25.32 -38.60 -4.53
CA GLY A 249 26.34 -37.82 -5.20
C GLY A 249 25.70 -36.95 -6.27
N ALA A 250 26.18 -37.06 -7.51
CA ALA A 250 25.56 -36.40 -8.66
C ALA A 250 24.40 -37.21 -9.28
N ALA A 251 24.21 -38.48 -8.89
CA ALA A 251 23.23 -39.36 -9.51
C ALA A 251 21.84 -39.19 -8.86
N PRO A 252 20.78 -38.91 -9.65
CA PRO A 252 19.41 -38.90 -9.13
C PRO A 252 18.95 -40.32 -8.76
N ALA A 253 18.15 -40.43 -7.71
CA ALA A 253 17.54 -41.67 -7.27
C ALA A 253 16.02 -41.63 -7.49
N ALA A 254 15.43 -42.79 -7.85
CA ALA A 254 13.99 -42.96 -7.76
C ALA A 254 13.58 -42.98 -6.27
N PHE A 255 12.44 -42.38 -5.94
CA PHE A 255 11.98 -42.31 -4.55
C PHE A 255 10.46 -42.29 -4.43
N ASN A 256 9.97 -42.60 -3.24
CA ASN A 256 8.58 -42.47 -2.81
C ASN A 256 8.54 -41.81 -1.43
N VAL A 257 7.79 -40.73 -1.31
CA VAL A 257 7.60 -40.03 -0.03
C VAL A 257 6.56 -40.80 0.78
N LEU A 258 6.93 -41.23 1.99
CA LEU A 258 6.04 -42.01 2.87
C LEU A 258 5.40 -41.13 3.95
N SER A 259 6.15 -40.15 4.47
CA SER A 259 5.68 -39.20 5.48
C SER A 259 6.60 -37.98 5.52
N ASP A 260 6.32 -37.01 6.41
CA ASP A 260 7.25 -35.90 6.66
C ASP A 260 8.60 -36.33 7.24
N THR A 261 8.67 -37.54 7.78
CA THR A 261 9.86 -38.07 8.43
C THR A 261 10.48 -39.24 7.69
N THR A 262 9.92 -39.68 6.56
CA THR A 262 10.38 -40.89 5.87
C THR A 262 10.20 -40.81 4.36
N VAL A 263 11.28 -41.10 3.63
CA VAL A 263 11.31 -41.27 2.17
C VAL A 263 11.97 -42.61 1.85
N ALA A 264 11.34 -43.44 1.03
CA ALA A 264 12.00 -44.61 0.45
C ALA A 264 12.67 -44.20 -0.86
N ALA A 265 13.94 -44.55 -1.05
CA ALA A 265 14.67 -44.31 -2.30
C ALA A 265 15.32 -45.60 -2.80
N ILE A 266 15.65 -45.61 -4.08
CA ILE A 266 16.41 -46.69 -4.72
C ILE A 266 17.80 -46.16 -5.06
N ALA A 267 18.83 -46.72 -4.43
CA ALA A 267 20.21 -46.33 -4.69
C ALA A 267 20.57 -46.61 -6.17
N PRO A 268 21.07 -45.61 -6.91
CA PRO A 268 21.55 -45.80 -8.26
C PRO A 268 22.91 -46.49 -8.27
N ALA A 269 23.22 -47.17 -9.37
CA ALA A 269 24.51 -47.79 -9.61
C ALA A 269 25.65 -46.76 -9.49
N GLY A 270 26.82 -47.22 -9.08
CA GLY A 270 28.00 -46.36 -8.98
C GLY A 270 29.24 -47.11 -8.51
N ALA A 271 30.38 -46.44 -8.57
CA ALA A 271 31.65 -46.99 -8.14
C ALA A 271 31.65 -47.36 -6.63
N PRO A 272 32.42 -48.37 -6.21
CA PRO A 272 32.63 -48.69 -4.80
C PRO A 272 33.13 -47.48 -4.01
N GLY A 273 32.71 -47.38 -2.74
CA GLY A 273 33.14 -46.35 -1.81
C GLY A 273 32.00 -45.45 -1.29
N PRO A 274 32.34 -44.43 -0.49
CA PRO A 274 31.37 -43.51 0.10
C PRO A 274 30.77 -42.58 -0.96
N VAL A 275 29.47 -42.35 -0.86
CA VAL A 275 28.73 -41.37 -1.65
C VAL A 275 27.83 -40.53 -0.73
N SER A 276 27.73 -39.23 -0.99
CA SER A 276 26.82 -38.35 -0.25
C SER A 276 25.37 -38.59 -0.67
N VAL A 277 24.44 -38.56 0.28
CA VAL A 277 23.01 -38.64 0.03
C VAL A 277 22.35 -37.39 0.57
N ASN A 278 21.60 -36.70 -0.28
CA ASN A 278 20.82 -35.53 0.11
C ASN A 278 19.41 -35.59 -0.48
N VAL A 279 18.52 -34.84 0.16
CA VAL A 279 17.12 -34.66 -0.23
C VAL A 279 16.90 -33.18 -0.53
N THR A 280 16.23 -32.88 -1.64
CA THR A 280 15.79 -31.53 -1.98
C THR A 280 14.27 -31.44 -1.84
N THR A 281 13.80 -30.43 -1.14
CA THR A 281 12.39 -30.02 -1.07
C THR A 281 12.25 -28.57 -1.52
N ILE A 282 11.02 -28.04 -1.48
CA ILE A 282 10.78 -26.62 -1.72
C ILE A 282 11.49 -25.70 -0.70
N GLY A 283 11.85 -26.22 0.47
CA GLY A 283 12.58 -25.48 1.50
C GLY A 283 14.09 -25.42 1.27
N GLY A 284 14.61 -26.18 0.31
CA GLY A 284 16.02 -26.28 -0.02
C GLY A 284 16.55 -27.72 0.01
N THR A 285 17.86 -27.86 0.04
CA THR A 285 18.54 -29.17 0.11
C THR A 285 18.96 -29.46 1.55
N SER A 286 18.82 -30.72 1.96
CA SER A 286 19.24 -31.19 3.27
C SER A 286 20.75 -31.17 3.45
N SER A 287 21.20 -31.34 4.70
CA SER A 287 22.53 -31.88 4.96
C SER A 287 22.73 -33.23 4.24
N SER A 288 23.98 -33.58 3.97
CA SER A 288 24.32 -34.87 3.35
C SER A 288 24.61 -35.93 4.40
N LEU A 289 24.13 -37.15 4.18
CA LEU A 289 24.56 -38.37 4.87
C LEU A 289 25.46 -39.21 3.97
N THR A 290 26.23 -40.15 4.53
CA THR A 290 27.09 -41.04 3.74
C THR A 290 26.42 -42.39 3.54
N TYR A 291 26.34 -42.81 2.28
CA TYR A 291 26.01 -44.18 1.88
C TYR A 291 27.26 -44.85 1.30
N THR A 292 27.55 -46.09 1.66
CA THR A 292 28.73 -46.80 1.12
C THR A 292 28.33 -47.86 0.12
N ARG A 293 28.87 -47.77 -1.10
CA ARG A 293 28.75 -48.82 -2.12
C ARG A 293 29.83 -49.86 -1.90
N VAL A 294 29.44 -51.12 -1.78
CA VAL A 294 30.33 -52.25 -1.53
C VAL A 294 30.35 -53.15 -2.77
N ALA A 295 31.55 -53.43 -3.28
CA ALA A 295 31.73 -54.34 -4.41
C ALA A 295 31.35 -55.77 -4.02
N ALA A 296 30.89 -56.57 -4.98
CA ALA A 296 30.70 -58.00 -4.77
C ALA A 296 32.03 -58.67 -4.37
N PRO A 297 32.01 -59.70 -3.51
CA PRO A 297 33.20 -60.50 -3.23
C PRO A 297 33.77 -61.08 -4.53
N LEU A 298 35.10 -61.05 -4.68
CA LEU A 298 35.80 -61.78 -5.73
C LEU A 298 35.78 -63.27 -5.35
N ILE A 299 35.28 -64.12 -6.25
CA ILE A 299 35.25 -65.59 -6.12
C ILE A 299 36.43 -66.17 -6.89
#